data_AF-A0A1D3L7M6-F1
#
_entry.id   AF-A0A1D3L7M6-F1
#
_cell.length_a   1.000
_cell.length_b   1.000
_cell.length_c   1.000
_cell.angle_alpha   90.00
_cell.angle_beta   90.00
_cell.angle_gamma   90.00
#
_symmetry.space_group_name_H-M   'P 1'
#
loop_
_entity.id
_entity.type
_entity.pdbx_description
1 polymer ?
#
loop_
_entity_poly.entity_id
_entity_poly.type
_entity_poly.pdbx_seq_one_letter_code
_entity_poly.pdbx_strand_id
1 'polypeptide(L)'
;MNKKVCEKFMNVWEFFPDKLAQNNEYHEINDSNFLNSYCGSYNCDTDLQKMNAVFFYLVNEFFGPSGVFKNNEKSNINAVEYIIIWLSHMLNLKDSTGNILTNFYKIYIKNQEKYKNTINGVEGCNNYDDLIYKKNELMNITNEKLSKFYAPFKSLCNMYNEFNENKKDCTNCLNDAKEFVENFNELNKDYNNGKDSPYNQLLSTLSTDYDNLKNKCNGNSSFPTIDKPNITPKCPEQTSEQNSEQIHVNISTKNSEQTH
;
A
#
# COMPACT_ATOMS: atom_id res chain seq x y z
N MET A 1 -2.85 -8.98 -5.96
CA MET A 1 -2.10 -10.06 -5.26
C MET A 1 -2.10 -11.37 -6.06
N ASN A 2 -1.07 -12.20 -5.90
CA ASN A 2 -1.05 -13.59 -6.37
C ASN A 2 -0.15 -14.48 -5.48
N LYS A 3 -0.21 -15.80 -5.67
CA LYS A 3 0.57 -16.77 -4.89
C LYS A 3 2.07 -16.52 -4.93
N LYS A 4 2.65 -16.28 -6.11
CA LYS A 4 4.10 -16.02 -6.26
C LYS A 4 4.58 -14.80 -5.48
N VAL A 5 3.77 -13.75 -5.36
CA VAL A 5 4.10 -12.59 -4.51
C VAL A 5 4.19 -13.02 -3.04
N CYS A 6 3.20 -13.76 -2.55
CA CYS A 6 3.14 -14.20 -1.17
C CYS A 6 4.19 -15.26 -0.81
N GLU A 7 4.62 -16.08 -1.77
CA GLU A 7 5.76 -16.99 -1.60
C GLU A 7 7.06 -16.20 -1.32
N LYS A 8 7.28 -15.05 -1.98
CA LYS A 8 8.46 -14.21 -1.69
C LYS A 8 8.41 -13.60 -0.30
N PHE A 9 7.23 -13.18 0.15
CA PHE A 9 7.06 -12.71 1.53
C PHE A 9 7.21 -13.84 2.56
N MET A 10 6.75 -15.06 2.25
CA MET A 10 6.96 -16.24 3.10
C MET A 10 8.46 -16.52 3.30
N ASN A 11 9.24 -16.46 2.21
CA ASN A 11 10.71 -16.57 2.30
C ASN A 11 11.32 -15.45 3.15
N VAL A 12 10.82 -14.21 3.05
CA VAL A 12 11.27 -13.12 3.93
C VAL A 12 10.97 -13.46 5.39
N TRP A 13 9.75 -13.88 5.73
CA TRP A 13 9.38 -14.16 7.12
C TRP A 13 10.15 -15.34 7.74
N GLU A 14 10.58 -16.31 6.92
CA GLU A 14 11.42 -17.43 7.36
C GLU A 14 12.82 -16.97 7.78
N PHE A 15 13.45 -16.09 6.99
CA PHE A 15 14.85 -15.69 7.18
C PHE A 15 15.02 -14.31 7.84
N PHE A 16 13.96 -13.52 7.90
CA PHE A 16 13.89 -12.22 8.55
C PHE A 16 12.48 -12.02 9.14
N PRO A 17 12.22 -12.65 10.31
CA PRO A 17 10.91 -12.64 10.94
C PRO A 17 10.36 -11.23 11.17
N ASP A 18 9.04 -11.12 11.09
CA ASP A 18 8.27 -9.88 11.22
C ASP A 18 8.02 -9.45 12.68
N LYS A 19 8.94 -9.83 13.56
CA LYS A 19 8.94 -9.53 14.99
C LYS A 19 10.37 -9.30 15.46
N LEU A 20 10.52 -8.62 16.60
CA LEU A 20 11.83 -8.47 17.23
C LEU A 20 12.27 -9.78 17.87
N ALA A 21 13.58 -10.02 17.84
CA ALA A 21 14.27 -11.04 18.60
C ALA A 21 14.35 -10.65 20.09
N GLN A 22 15.10 -11.43 20.87
CA GLN A 22 15.41 -11.07 22.25
C GLN A 22 16.12 -9.70 22.30
N ASN A 23 15.96 -8.98 23.42
CA ASN A 23 16.53 -7.64 23.63
C ASN A 23 15.97 -6.52 22.73
N ASN A 24 14.80 -6.71 22.12
CA ASN A 24 14.16 -5.73 21.23
C ASN A 24 15.02 -5.39 19.99
N GLU A 25 15.75 -6.37 19.46
CA GLU A 25 16.56 -6.23 18.25
C GLU A 25 15.92 -6.91 17.04
N TYR A 26 16.21 -6.45 15.82
CA TYR A 26 15.84 -7.20 14.63
C TYR A 26 16.75 -8.41 14.47
N HIS A 27 16.24 -9.44 13.81
CA HIS A 27 17.03 -10.61 13.44
C HIS A 27 18.22 -10.22 12.56
N GLU A 28 19.35 -10.90 12.76
CA GLU A 28 20.57 -10.63 12.00
C GLU A 28 20.48 -11.17 10.56
N ILE A 29 21.14 -10.46 9.64
CA ILE A 29 21.40 -10.93 8.28
C ILE A 29 22.89 -11.28 8.25
N ASN A 30 23.19 -12.56 8.39
CA ASN A 30 24.57 -13.07 8.38
C ASN A 30 24.91 -13.73 7.04
N ASP A 31 26.13 -14.25 6.89
CA ASP A 31 26.61 -14.85 5.63
C ASP A 31 25.79 -16.06 5.14
N SER A 32 25.10 -16.76 6.05
CA SER A 32 24.23 -17.89 5.69
C SER A 32 22.82 -17.44 5.24
N ASN A 33 22.46 -16.19 5.49
CA ASN A 33 21.18 -15.61 5.10
C ASN A 33 21.26 -15.11 3.66
N PHE A 34 20.36 -15.56 2.78
CA PHE A 34 20.34 -15.14 1.38
C PHE A 34 20.18 -13.62 1.23
N LEU A 35 19.59 -12.94 2.21
CA LEU A 35 19.42 -11.50 2.22
C LEU A 35 20.76 -10.74 2.31
N ASN A 36 21.84 -11.40 2.74
CA ASN A 36 23.17 -10.81 2.84
C ASN A 36 23.66 -10.27 1.48
N SER A 37 23.34 -10.96 0.38
CA SER A 37 23.70 -10.48 -0.97
C SER A 37 23.00 -9.19 -1.37
N TYR A 38 21.99 -8.75 -0.62
CA TYR A 38 21.22 -7.52 -0.87
C TYR A 38 21.63 -6.35 0.04
N CYS A 39 22.56 -6.58 0.99
CA CYS A 39 23.13 -5.54 1.84
C CYS A 39 23.98 -4.52 1.06
N GLY A 40 24.43 -4.88 -0.15
CA GLY A 40 25.20 -4.01 -1.04
C GLY A 40 26.61 -3.78 -0.50
N SER A 41 27.07 -2.53 -0.47
CA SER A 41 28.37 -2.15 0.12
C SER A 41 28.34 -2.08 1.65
N TYR A 42 27.19 -2.30 2.27
CA TYR A 42 27.02 -2.30 3.72
C TYR A 42 26.96 -3.75 4.21
N ASN A 43 27.38 -4.01 5.45
CA ASN A 43 27.26 -5.35 6.05
C ASN A 43 25.90 -5.57 6.76
N CYS A 44 24.87 -4.77 6.40
CA CYS A 44 23.59 -4.76 7.12
C CYS A 44 23.73 -4.53 8.64
N ASP A 45 24.71 -3.73 9.08
CA ASP A 45 25.01 -3.55 10.50
C ASP A 45 23.86 -2.85 11.25
N THR A 46 23.28 -1.83 10.63
CA THR A 46 22.20 -1.03 11.22
C THR A 46 20.82 -1.57 10.83
N ASP A 47 19.83 -1.31 11.69
CA ASP A 47 18.43 -1.67 11.47
C ASP A 47 17.91 -1.22 10.10
N LEU A 48 18.18 0.03 9.70
CA LEU A 48 17.72 0.56 8.42
C LEU A 48 18.44 -0.06 7.22
N GLN A 49 19.71 -0.47 7.37
CA GLN A 49 20.41 -1.21 6.31
C GLN A 49 19.82 -2.61 6.14
N LYS A 50 19.45 -3.31 7.23
CA LYS A 50 18.72 -4.59 7.19
C LYS A 50 17.39 -4.43 6.45
N MET A 51 16.62 -3.39 6.78
CA MET A 51 15.36 -3.08 6.09
C MET A 51 15.56 -2.81 4.60
N ASN A 52 16.61 -2.06 4.23
CA ASN A 52 16.93 -1.80 2.83
C ASN A 52 17.36 -3.05 2.06
N ALA A 53 18.04 -4.00 2.68
CA ALA A 53 18.38 -5.27 2.04
C ALA A 53 17.13 -6.08 1.70
N VAL A 54 16.22 -6.23 2.65
CA VAL A 54 14.95 -6.95 2.43
C VAL A 54 14.04 -6.21 1.45
N PHE A 55 13.94 -4.88 1.56
CA PHE A 55 13.17 -4.05 0.63
C PHE A 55 13.69 -4.23 -0.80
N PHE A 56 15.01 -4.13 -0.99
CA PHE A 56 15.63 -4.29 -2.30
C PHE A 56 15.46 -5.71 -2.85
N TYR A 57 15.59 -6.74 -2.01
CA TYR A 57 15.30 -8.13 -2.38
C TYR A 57 13.89 -8.27 -2.95
N LEU A 58 12.86 -7.78 -2.24
CA LEU A 58 11.48 -7.87 -2.69
C LEU A 58 11.25 -7.11 -4.01
N VAL A 59 11.80 -5.90 -4.16
CA VAL A 59 11.72 -5.14 -5.41
C VAL A 59 12.35 -5.93 -6.58
N ASN A 60 13.54 -6.50 -6.37
CA ASN A 60 14.22 -7.30 -7.39
C ASN A 60 13.46 -8.58 -7.74
N GLU A 61 12.92 -9.29 -6.74
CA GLU A 61 12.14 -10.52 -6.96
C GLU A 61 10.80 -10.26 -7.66
N PHE A 62 10.23 -9.06 -7.53
CA PHE A 62 8.99 -8.72 -8.21
C PHE A 62 9.22 -8.14 -9.60
N PHE A 63 10.17 -7.21 -9.73
CA PHE A 63 10.31 -6.35 -10.91
C PHE A 63 11.64 -6.52 -11.64
N GLY A 64 12.54 -7.35 -11.13
CA GLY A 64 13.84 -7.57 -11.76
C GLY A 64 13.83 -8.49 -12.98
N PRO A 65 15.01 -8.72 -13.56
CA PRO A 65 15.16 -9.48 -14.80
C PRO A 65 14.66 -10.91 -14.72
N SER A 66 14.43 -11.47 -13.53
CA SER A 66 13.80 -12.78 -13.33
C SER A 66 12.59 -12.70 -12.41
N GLY A 67 12.07 -11.49 -12.20
CA GLY A 67 11.03 -11.21 -11.22
C GLY A 67 9.66 -11.71 -11.64
N VAL A 68 8.74 -11.79 -10.68
CA VAL A 68 7.36 -12.25 -10.85
C VAL A 68 6.63 -11.54 -11.99
N PHE A 69 6.96 -10.27 -12.27
CA PHE A 69 6.28 -9.42 -13.25
C PHE A 69 7.07 -9.15 -14.54
N LYS A 70 8.19 -9.85 -14.78
CA LYS A 70 9.13 -9.61 -15.91
C LYS A 70 8.49 -9.40 -17.30
N ASN A 71 7.34 -10.02 -17.59
CA ASN A 71 6.71 -10.02 -18.91
C ASN A 71 5.25 -9.54 -18.90
N ASN A 72 4.81 -8.87 -17.83
CA ASN A 72 3.42 -8.42 -17.72
C ASN A 72 3.35 -6.93 -18.06
N GLU A 73 2.84 -6.60 -19.26
CA GLU A 73 2.59 -5.22 -19.70
C GLU A 73 1.66 -4.45 -18.74
N LYS A 74 0.90 -5.18 -17.92
CA LYS A 74 0.11 -4.66 -16.79
C LYS A 74 0.79 -5.03 -15.47
N SER A 75 2.05 -4.62 -15.28
CA SER A 75 2.77 -4.95 -14.04
C SER A 75 1.89 -4.61 -12.82
N ASN A 76 1.84 -5.52 -11.84
CA ASN A 76 1.04 -5.28 -10.65
C ASN A 76 1.81 -4.32 -9.75
N ILE A 77 1.76 -3.03 -10.06
CA ILE A 77 2.37 -1.95 -9.29
C ILE A 77 1.97 -1.98 -7.81
N ASN A 78 0.83 -2.60 -7.49
CA ASN A 78 0.38 -2.80 -6.12
C ASN A 78 1.35 -3.68 -5.31
N ALA A 79 2.25 -4.44 -5.95
CA ALA A 79 3.30 -5.14 -5.23
C ALA A 79 4.25 -4.19 -4.47
N VAL A 80 4.45 -2.96 -4.96
CA VAL A 80 5.16 -1.90 -4.21
C VAL A 80 4.42 -1.56 -2.92
N GLU A 81 3.09 -1.53 -2.96
CA GLU A 81 2.26 -1.23 -1.79
C GLU A 81 2.46 -2.27 -0.69
N TYR A 82 2.56 -3.55 -1.03
CA TYR A 82 2.81 -4.61 -0.04
C TYR A 82 4.22 -4.53 0.56
N ILE A 83 5.23 -4.16 -0.24
CA ILE A 83 6.59 -3.93 0.28
C ILE A 83 6.58 -2.76 1.27
N ILE A 84 5.85 -1.70 0.94
CA ILE A 84 5.66 -0.53 1.82
C ILE A 84 4.92 -0.92 3.11
N ILE A 85 3.83 -1.71 3.02
CA ILE A 85 3.12 -2.24 4.20
C ILE A 85 4.07 -3.02 5.10
N TRP A 86 4.86 -3.93 4.52
CA TRP A 86 5.87 -4.70 5.28
C TRP A 86 6.90 -3.78 5.94
N LEU A 87 7.46 -2.82 5.20
CA LEU A 87 8.46 -1.90 5.74
C LEU A 87 7.88 -1.05 6.88
N SER A 88 6.67 -0.54 6.74
CA SER A 88 6.00 0.24 7.78
C SER A 88 5.73 -0.58 9.04
N HIS A 89 5.32 -1.84 8.90
CA HIS A 89 5.21 -2.76 10.04
C HIS A 89 6.54 -2.95 10.75
N MET A 90 7.59 -3.30 9.99
CA MET A 90 8.90 -3.52 10.58
C MET A 90 9.37 -2.28 11.33
N LEU A 91 9.33 -1.09 10.73
CA LEU A 91 9.73 0.16 11.37
C LEU A 91 8.92 0.45 12.65
N ASN A 92 7.61 0.19 12.61
CA ASN A 92 6.70 0.40 13.74
C ASN A 92 6.99 -0.53 14.94
N LEU A 93 7.74 -1.62 14.77
CA LEU A 93 8.17 -2.47 15.89
C LEU A 93 9.11 -1.76 16.86
N LYS A 94 9.89 -0.77 16.39
CA LYS A 94 10.81 0.01 17.23
C LYS A 94 10.39 1.47 17.40
N ASP A 95 9.81 2.07 16.35
CA ASP A 95 9.39 3.47 16.38
C ASP A 95 8.10 3.66 15.58
N SER A 96 7.02 3.87 16.32
CA SER A 96 5.70 4.17 15.76
C SER A 96 5.53 5.65 15.40
N THR A 97 6.46 6.51 15.80
CA THR A 97 6.34 7.95 15.65
C THR A 97 6.89 8.44 14.31
N GLY A 98 6.17 9.40 13.71
CA GLY A 98 6.58 10.06 12.48
C GLY A 98 6.39 9.26 11.19
N ASN A 99 7.15 9.69 10.19
CA ASN A 99 7.08 9.22 8.81
C ASN A 99 8.48 8.82 8.35
N ILE A 100 8.95 7.69 8.90
CA ILE A 100 10.28 7.18 8.61
C ILE A 100 10.38 6.75 7.14
N LEU A 101 9.27 6.41 6.50
CA LEU A 101 9.24 5.99 5.08
C LEU A 101 9.78 7.08 4.14
N THR A 102 9.43 8.36 4.36
CA THR A 102 9.98 9.47 3.57
C THR A 102 11.50 9.59 3.73
N ASN A 103 12.00 9.45 4.95
CA ASN A 103 13.44 9.50 5.23
C ASN A 103 14.15 8.28 4.66
N PHE A 104 13.55 7.10 4.80
CA PHE A 104 14.04 5.85 4.24
C PHE A 104 14.18 5.97 2.72
N TYR A 105 13.16 6.48 2.03
CA TYR A 105 13.22 6.71 0.59
C TYR A 105 14.36 7.67 0.22
N LYS A 106 14.47 8.84 0.89
CA LYS A 106 15.53 9.82 0.60
C LYS A 106 16.94 9.27 0.81
N ILE A 107 17.14 8.42 1.82
CA ILE A 107 18.47 7.90 2.19
C ILE A 107 18.82 6.67 1.36
N TYR A 108 17.91 5.70 1.27
CA TYR A 108 18.21 4.34 0.80
C TYR A 108 17.70 4.01 -0.59
N ILE A 109 16.84 4.84 -1.19
CA ILE A 109 16.23 4.55 -2.49
C ILE A 109 16.62 5.64 -3.48
N LYS A 110 16.28 6.89 -3.19
CA LYS A 110 16.50 8.03 -4.07
C LYS A 110 17.97 8.15 -4.43
N ASN A 111 18.25 8.23 -5.74
CA ASN A 111 19.60 8.36 -6.30
C ASN A 111 20.55 7.17 -6.03
N GLN A 112 20.09 6.08 -5.40
CA GLN A 112 20.93 4.92 -5.14
C GLN A 112 21.06 4.07 -6.40
N GLU A 113 22.30 3.71 -6.77
CA GLU A 113 22.61 3.06 -8.05
C GLU A 113 21.82 1.76 -8.26
N LYS A 114 21.69 0.93 -7.22
CA LYS A 114 20.94 -0.33 -7.28
C LYS A 114 19.45 -0.16 -7.61
N TYR A 115 18.87 1.02 -7.33
CA TYR A 115 17.48 1.34 -7.67
C TYR A 115 17.33 2.00 -9.05
N LYS A 116 18.43 2.26 -9.77
CA LYS A 116 18.41 2.71 -11.17
C LYS A 116 18.32 1.55 -12.17
N ASN A 117 18.26 0.31 -11.70
CA ASN A 117 18.03 -0.86 -12.54
C ASN A 117 16.75 -0.66 -13.36
N THR A 118 16.88 -0.87 -14.68
CA THR A 118 15.82 -0.63 -15.65
C THR A 118 14.65 -1.57 -15.44
N ILE A 119 13.44 -1.05 -15.60
CA ILE A 119 12.22 -1.85 -15.65
C ILE A 119 11.51 -1.66 -16.99
N ASN A 120 10.81 -2.71 -17.42
CA ASN A 120 10.02 -2.71 -18.64
C ASN A 120 8.56 -3.06 -18.28
N GLY A 121 7.61 -2.59 -19.09
CA GLY A 121 6.19 -2.95 -18.94
C GLY A 121 5.44 -2.21 -17.84
N VAL A 122 5.99 -1.09 -17.34
CA VAL A 122 5.29 -0.18 -16.42
C VAL A 122 5.25 1.22 -17.02
N GLU A 123 4.07 1.66 -17.43
CA GLU A 123 3.91 2.99 -18.02
C GLU A 123 4.38 4.10 -17.06
N GLY A 124 5.24 4.98 -17.54
CA GLY A 124 5.77 6.13 -16.80
C GLY A 124 6.84 5.79 -15.75
N CYS A 125 7.38 4.57 -15.74
CA CYS A 125 8.47 4.20 -14.85
C CYS A 125 9.61 3.54 -15.64
N ASN A 126 10.83 4.08 -15.52
CA ASN A 126 12.00 3.57 -16.26
C ASN A 126 12.89 2.68 -15.39
N ASN A 127 12.80 2.81 -14.08
CA ASN A 127 13.63 2.09 -13.11
C ASN A 127 12.87 1.81 -11.80
N TYR A 128 13.50 1.15 -10.85
CA TYR A 128 12.89 0.86 -9.54
C TYR A 128 12.57 2.12 -8.73
N ASP A 129 13.42 3.14 -8.77
CA ASP A 129 13.16 4.41 -8.07
C ASP A 129 11.84 5.05 -8.57
N ASP A 130 11.67 5.16 -9.89
CA ASP A 130 10.43 5.69 -10.50
C ASP A 130 9.20 4.87 -10.07
N LEU A 131 9.33 3.54 -10.03
CA LEU A 131 8.27 2.62 -9.65
C LEU A 131 7.85 2.82 -8.19
N ILE A 132 8.81 2.97 -7.29
CA ILE A 132 8.57 3.22 -5.87
C ILE A 132 7.99 4.62 -5.67
N TYR A 133 8.55 5.63 -6.36
CA TYR A 133 8.09 7.01 -6.29
C TYR A 133 6.66 7.18 -6.81
N LYS A 134 6.20 6.34 -7.73
CA LYS A 134 4.80 6.32 -8.18
C LYS A 134 3.79 5.99 -7.06
N LYS A 135 4.26 5.46 -5.92
CA LYS A 135 3.48 5.24 -4.69
C LYS A 135 3.90 6.20 -3.56
N ASN A 136 4.53 7.32 -3.88
CA ASN A 136 4.99 8.33 -2.91
C ASN A 136 3.87 8.86 -1.99
N GLU A 137 2.61 8.85 -2.43
CA GLU A 137 1.48 9.27 -1.61
C GLU A 137 1.30 8.40 -0.34
N LEU A 138 1.71 7.12 -0.39
CA LEU A 138 1.74 6.27 0.80
C LEU A 138 2.80 6.74 1.81
N MET A 139 3.84 7.43 1.34
CA MET A 139 4.82 8.07 2.21
C MET A 139 4.21 9.24 2.97
N ASN A 140 3.00 9.73 2.69
CA ASN A 140 2.36 10.77 3.50
C ASN A 140 1.57 10.18 4.70
N ILE A 141 1.42 8.85 4.77
CA ILE A 141 0.75 8.15 5.87
C ILE A 141 1.77 7.87 6.97
N THR A 142 1.39 8.06 8.24
CA THR A 142 2.28 7.73 9.37
C THR A 142 2.56 6.23 9.43
N ASN A 143 3.74 5.86 9.93
CA ASN A 143 4.11 4.45 10.10
C ASN A 143 3.08 3.69 10.94
N GLU A 144 2.61 4.30 12.03
CA GLU A 144 1.56 3.72 12.89
C GLU A 144 0.32 3.35 12.08
N LYS A 145 -0.23 4.27 11.28
CA LYS A 145 -1.43 4.00 10.48
C LYS A 145 -1.18 2.97 9.38
N LEU A 146 -0.03 3.05 8.72
CA LEU A 146 0.32 2.16 7.61
C LEU A 146 0.65 0.74 8.10
N SER A 147 1.22 0.60 9.30
CA SER A 147 1.51 -0.69 9.93
C SER A 147 0.25 -1.52 10.22
N LYS A 148 -0.90 -0.87 10.47
CA LYS A 148 -2.17 -1.57 10.69
C LYS A 148 -2.63 -2.39 9.47
N PHE A 149 -2.17 -2.06 8.27
CA PHE A 149 -2.44 -2.84 7.05
C PHE A 149 -1.69 -4.17 7.01
N TYR A 150 -0.67 -4.37 7.87
CA TYR A 150 0.18 -5.55 7.82
C TYR A 150 -0.55 -6.83 8.24
N ALA A 151 -1.34 -6.81 9.31
CA ALA A 151 -2.09 -7.99 9.75
C ALA A 151 -3.05 -8.54 8.66
N PRO A 152 -3.92 -7.72 8.03
CA PRO A 152 -4.76 -8.22 6.93
C PRO A 152 -3.92 -8.58 5.70
N PHE A 153 -2.88 -7.82 5.36
CA PHE A 153 -1.96 -8.21 4.28
C PHE A 153 -1.33 -9.59 4.50
N LYS A 154 -0.82 -9.86 5.71
CA LYS A 154 -0.20 -11.15 6.08
C LYS A 154 -1.20 -12.28 6.00
N SER A 155 -2.38 -12.11 6.59
CA SER A 155 -3.49 -13.07 6.51
C SER A 155 -3.87 -13.38 5.05
N LEU A 156 -3.97 -12.34 4.22
CA LEU A 156 -4.23 -12.50 2.80
C LEU A 156 -3.14 -13.34 2.12
N CYS A 157 -1.88 -13.09 2.44
CA CYS A 157 -0.78 -13.86 1.87
C CYS A 157 -0.72 -15.31 2.33
N ASN A 158 -1.02 -15.59 3.61
CA ASN A 158 -1.17 -16.96 4.09
C ASN A 158 -2.23 -17.71 3.29
N MET A 159 -3.40 -17.08 3.05
CA MET A 159 -4.44 -17.70 2.23
C MET A 159 -3.98 -17.97 0.78
N TYR A 160 -3.26 -17.03 0.15
CA TYR A 160 -2.72 -17.25 -1.20
C TYR A 160 -1.67 -18.37 -1.24
N ASN A 161 -0.91 -18.58 -0.17
CA ASN A 161 0.09 -19.65 -0.07
C ASN A 161 -0.58 -21.03 0.11
N GLU A 162 -1.61 -21.11 0.95
CA GLU A 162 -2.44 -22.31 1.15
C GLU A 162 -3.33 -22.65 -0.04
N PHE A 163 -3.68 -21.65 -0.86
CA PHE A 163 -4.51 -21.84 -2.05
C PHE A 163 -3.85 -22.80 -3.05
N ASN A 164 -4.59 -23.85 -3.42
CA ASN A 164 -4.20 -24.79 -4.47
C ASN A 164 -4.87 -24.40 -5.79
N GLU A 165 -4.11 -23.77 -6.70
CA GLU A 165 -4.62 -23.30 -7.99
C GLU A 165 -5.20 -24.42 -8.87
N ASN A 166 -4.59 -25.62 -8.84
CA ASN A 166 -5.01 -26.74 -9.68
C ASN A 166 -6.37 -27.31 -9.26
N LYS A 167 -6.61 -27.39 -7.95
CA LYS A 167 -7.86 -27.89 -7.37
C LYS A 167 -8.87 -26.78 -7.09
N LYS A 168 -8.46 -25.52 -7.21
CA LYS A 168 -9.18 -24.33 -6.73
C LYS A 168 -9.63 -24.49 -5.27
N ASP A 169 -8.75 -25.08 -4.46
CA ASP A 169 -9.03 -25.52 -3.09
C ASP A 169 -8.46 -24.50 -2.09
N CYS A 170 -9.29 -24.14 -1.12
CA CYS A 170 -9.02 -23.17 -0.06
C CYS A 170 -9.37 -23.74 1.32
N THR A 171 -9.31 -25.07 1.49
CA THR A 171 -9.68 -25.76 2.73
C THR A 171 -8.97 -25.20 3.96
N ASN A 172 -7.71 -24.79 3.84
CA ASN A 172 -6.91 -24.26 4.95
C ASN A 172 -7.04 -22.73 5.13
N CYS A 173 -7.76 -22.02 4.27
CA CYS A 173 -7.81 -20.56 4.30
C CYS A 173 -8.76 -19.99 5.37
N LEU A 174 -9.62 -20.80 5.98
CA LEU A 174 -10.74 -20.28 6.79
C LEU A 174 -10.30 -19.46 8.00
N ASN A 175 -9.22 -19.85 8.68
CA ASN A 175 -8.72 -19.13 9.85
C ASN A 175 -8.12 -17.79 9.45
N ASP A 176 -7.22 -17.78 8.46
CA ASP A 176 -6.65 -16.55 7.90
C ASP A 176 -7.74 -15.64 7.28
N ALA A 177 -8.81 -16.21 6.71
CA ALA A 177 -9.92 -15.41 6.18
C ALA A 177 -10.69 -14.68 7.29
N LYS A 178 -10.86 -15.31 8.45
CA LYS A 178 -11.47 -14.66 9.63
C LYS A 178 -10.57 -13.55 10.17
N GLU A 179 -9.28 -13.83 10.33
CA GLU A 179 -8.29 -12.85 10.77
C GLU A 179 -8.19 -11.66 9.80
N PHE A 180 -8.25 -11.94 8.49
CA PHE A 180 -8.33 -10.91 7.46
C PHE A 180 -9.54 -10.01 7.67
N VAL A 181 -10.75 -10.58 7.76
CA VAL A 181 -12.00 -9.80 7.88
C VAL A 181 -12.03 -8.98 9.15
N GLU A 182 -11.61 -9.54 10.28
CA GLU A 182 -11.56 -8.82 11.56
C GLU A 182 -10.66 -7.59 11.47
N ASN A 183 -9.39 -7.78 11.05
CA ASN A 183 -8.45 -6.68 10.94
C ASN A 183 -8.82 -5.68 9.83
N PHE A 184 -9.35 -6.16 8.71
CA PHE A 184 -9.81 -5.31 7.60
C PHE A 184 -10.97 -4.41 8.03
N ASN A 185 -11.95 -4.95 8.76
CA ASN A 185 -13.11 -4.19 9.21
C ASN A 185 -12.70 -3.10 10.22
N GLU A 186 -11.71 -3.35 11.07
CA GLU A 186 -11.12 -2.32 11.93
C GLU A 186 -10.48 -1.19 11.11
N LEU A 187 -9.70 -1.51 10.08
CA LEU A 187 -9.14 -0.49 9.17
C LEU A 187 -10.23 0.32 8.45
N ASN A 188 -11.34 -0.33 8.10
CA ASN A 188 -12.43 0.26 7.33
C ASN A 188 -13.25 1.28 8.16
N LYS A 189 -13.16 1.27 9.49
CA LYS A 189 -13.79 2.31 10.33
C LYS A 189 -13.23 3.70 10.05
N ASP A 190 -11.97 3.78 9.63
CA ASP A 190 -11.27 5.02 9.28
C ASP A 190 -11.49 5.45 7.80
N TYR A 191 -12.30 4.71 7.03
CA TYR A 191 -12.50 4.95 5.60
C TYR A 191 -13.14 6.32 5.26
N ASN A 192 -13.77 6.99 6.22
CA ASN A 192 -14.48 8.25 5.99
C ASN A 192 -13.57 9.47 5.70
N ASN A 193 -12.24 9.31 5.69
CA ASN A 193 -11.27 10.38 5.40
C ASN A 193 -11.13 10.76 3.91
N GLY A 194 -12.11 10.41 3.06
CA GLY A 194 -12.17 10.76 1.64
C GLY A 194 -11.80 9.59 0.72
N LYS A 195 -12.71 9.25 -0.21
CA LYS A 195 -12.63 8.06 -1.10
C LYS A 195 -11.30 7.94 -1.85
N ASP A 196 -10.72 9.07 -2.26
CA ASP A 196 -9.51 9.10 -3.09
C ASP A 196 -8.22 9.20 -2.27
N SER A 197 -8.31 9.14 -0.94
CA SER A 197 -7.12 9.20 -0.08
C SER A 197 -6.20 7.98 -0.32
N PRO A 198 -4.87 8.14 -0.17
CA PRO A 198 -3.93 7.02 -0.35
C PRO A 198 -4.21 5.83 0.57
N TYR A 199 -4.71 6.10 1.78
CA TYR A 199 -5.17 5.08 2.73
C TYR A 199 -6.32 4.25 2.16
N ASN A 200 -7.34 4.91 1.60
CA ASN A 200 -8.51 4.23 1.05
C ASN A 200 -8.21 3.49 -0.26
N GLN A 201 -7.27 3.99 -1.05
CA GLN A 201 -6.76 3.27 -2.23
C GLN A 201 -6.08 1.96 -1.80
N LEU A 202 -5.22 2.01 -0.76
CA LEU A 202 -4.56 0.82 -0.22
C LEU A 202 -5.57 -0.19 0.36
N LEU A 203 -6.58 0.29 1.08
CA LEU A 203 -7.66 -0.55 1.58
C LEU A 203 -8.43 -1.22 0.42
N SER A 204 -8.69 -0.47 -0.65
CA SER A 204 -9.36 -0.96 -1.85
C SER A 204 -8.54 -2.03 -2.57
N THR A 205 -7.21 -1.90 -2.61
CA THR A 205 -6.31 -2.95 -3.12
C THR A 205 -6.50 -4.25 -2.34
N LEU A 206 -6.39 -4.22 -1.00
CA LEU A 206 -6.53 -5.43 -0.18
C LEU A 206 -7.93 -6.06 -0.29
N SER A 207 -8.98 -5.24 -0.30
CA SER A 207 -10.37 -5.64 -0.51
C SER A 207 -10.56 -6.39 -1.83
N THR A 208 -10.05 -5.81 -2.92
CA THR A 208 -10.12 -6.39 -4.26
C THR A 208 -9.37 -7.71 -4.33
N ASP A 209 -8.20 -7.80 -3.70
CA ASP A 209 -7.38 -9.00 -3.72
C ASP A 209 -7.95 -10.15 -2.88
N TYR A 210 -8.62 -9.85 -1.78
CA TYR A 210 -9.39 -10.82 -1.00
C TYR A 210 -10.57 -11.35 -1.80
N ASP A 211 -11.37 -10.46 -2.42
CA ASP A 211 -12.49 -10.86 -3.27
C ASP A 211 -12.02 -11.71 -4.46
N ASN A 212 -10.89 -11.36 -5.07
CA ASN A 212 -10.27 -12.14 -6.14
C ASN A 212 -9.89 -13.55 -5.69
N LEU A 213 -9.33 -13.71 -4.49
CA LEU A 213 -9.01 -15.02 -3.94
C LEU A 213 -10.30 -15.81 -3.65
N LYS A 214 -11.25 -15.19 -2.96
CA LYS A 214 -12.56 -15.77 -2.64
C LYS A 214 -13.27 -16.29 -3.89
N ASN A 215 -13.26 -15.52 -4.98
CA ASN A 215 -13.86 -15.92 -6.26
C ASN A 215 -13.15 -17.11 -6.92
N LYS A 216 -11.84 -17.28 -6.70
CA LYS A 216 -11.08 -18.43 -7.20
C LYS A 216 -11.35 -19.72 -6.42
N CYS A 217 -11.74 -19.61 -5.14
CA CYS A 217 -12.03 -20.72 -4.25
C CYS A 217 -13.38 -21.41 -4.55
N ASN A 218 -13.57 -22.00 -5.75
CA ASN A 218 -14.68 -22.90 -6.18
C ASN A 218 -16.08 -22.73 -5.52
N GLY A 219 -16.48 -21.50 -5.18
CA GLY A 219 -17.74 -21.22 -4.51
C GLY A 219 -17.82 -21.65 -3.03
N ASN A 220 -16.70 -21.77 -2.30
CA ASN A 220 -16.73 -22.01 -0.86
C ASN A 220 -17.47 -20.86 -0.15
N SER A 221 -18.73 -21.12 0.21
CA SER A 221 -19.63 -20.22 0.93
C SER A 221 -19.14 -19.88 2.36
N SER A 222 -18.03 -20.49 2.78
CA SER A 222 -17.42 -20.35 4.10
C SER A 222 -16.50 -19.14 4.24
N PHE A 223 -16.12 -18.46 3.15
CA PHE A 223 -15.31 -17.24 3.25
C PHE A 223 -16.16 -16.10 3.84
N PRO A 224 -15.76 -15.53 4.99
CA PRO A 224 -16.48 -14.42 5.59
C PRO A 224 -16.53 -13.21 4.65
N THR A 225 -17.57 -12.40 4.78
CA THR A 225 -17.71 -11.15 4.02
C THR A 225 -16.99 -10.04 4.76
N ILE A 226 -16.26 -9.20 4.01
CA ILE A 226 -15.78 -7.92 4.51
C ILE A 226 -16.89 -6.90 4.51
N ASP A 227 -16.87 -5.99 5.49
CA ASP A 227 -17.71 -4.80 5.47
C ASP A 227 -17.12 -3.87 4.41
N LYS A 228 -17.77 -3.79 3.24
CA LYS A 228 -17.34 -2.83 2.23
C LYS A 228 -17.76 -1.43 2.68
N PRO A 229 -16.91 -0.42 2.47
CA PRO A 229 -17.26 0.93 2.81
C PRO A 229 -18.52 1.36 2.06
N ASN A 230 -19.50 1.91 2.78
CA ASN A 230 -20.66 2.57 2.19
C ASN A 230 -20.19 3.84 1.50
N ILE A 231 -19.87 3.75 0.22
CA ILE A 231 -19.72 4.92 -0.63
C ILE A 231 -21.14 5.41 -0.92
N THR A 232 -21.76 6.13 0.02
CA THR A 232 -22.92 6.93 -0.33
C THR A 232 -22.40 8.00 -1.29
N PRO A 233 -22.86 8.06 -2.56
CA PRO A 233 -22.51 9.17 -3.42
C PRO A 233 -23.10 10.41 -2.74
N LYS A 234 -22.26 11.25 -2.13
CA LYS A 234 -22.66 12.64 -1.96
C LYS A 234 -22.77 13.17 -3.37
N CYS A 235 -24.00 13.29 -3.89
CA CYS A 235 -24.26 14.20 -4.99
C CYS A 235 -23.59 15.53 -4.62
N PRO A 236 -22.85 16.17 -5.53
CA PRO A 236 -22.46 17.54 -5.31
C PRO A 236 -23.74 18.31 -5.01
N GLU A 237 -23.85 18.89 -3.81
CA GLU A 237 -24.87 19.90 -3.58
C GLU A 237 -24.63 20.95 -4.65
N GLN A 238 -25.59 21.07 -5.58
CA GLN A 238 -25.68 22.23 -6.43
C GLN A 238 -25.93 23.40 -5.48
N THR A 239 -24.88 24.11 -5.10
CA THR A 239 -25.01 25.48 -4.62
C THR A 239 -25.49 26.30 -5.82
N SER A 240 -26.81 26.33 -6.01
CA SER A 240 -27.48 27.36 -6.78
C SER A 240 -27.31 28.68 -6.02
N GLU A 241 -26.19 29.37 -6.24
CA GLU A 241 -26.06 30.78 -5.89
C GLU A 241 -27.04 31.57 -6.77
N GLN A 242 -28.25 31.77 -6.25
CA GLN A 242 -29.12 32.86 -6.68
C GLN A 242 -28.48 34.18 -6.25
N ASN A 243 -27.61 34.74 -7.08
CA ASN A 243 -27.32 36.17 -7.01
C ASN A 243 -28.48 36.95 -7.62
N SER A 244 -29.50 37.21 -6.80
CA SER A 244 -30.46 38.30 -7.03
C SER A 244 -30.07 39.49 -6.15
N GLU A 245 -29.07 40.26 -6.57
CA GLU A 245 -28.85 41.59 -6.01
C GLU A 245 -29.79 42.58 -6.72
N GLN A 246 -30.83 42.98 -5.99
CA GLN A 246 -31.72 44.08 -6.32
C GLN A 246 -30.94 45.41 -6.27
N ILE A 247 -30.68 45.99 -7.44
CA ILE A 247 -30.32 47.40 -7.55
C ILE A 247 -31.60 48.21 -7.32
N HIS A 248 -31.75 48.75 -6.11
CA HIS A 248 -32.80 49.70 -5.77
C HIS A 248 -32.49 51.05 -6.42
N VAL A 249 -33.32 51.42 -7.40
CA VAL A 249 -33.35 52.74 -8.03
C VAL A 249 -33.96 53.75 -7.04
N ASN A 250 -33.19 54.76 -6.65
CA ASN A 250 -33.74 55.96 -6.00
C ASN A 250 -34.00 57.03 -7.05
N ILE A 251 -35.27 57.23 -7.40
CA ILE A 251 -35.78 58.40 -8.11
C ILE A 251 -35.95 59.53 -7.10
N SER A 252 -35.30 60.67 -7.31
CA SER A 252 -35.73 61.95 -6.75
C SER A 252 -35.81 62.97 -7.88
N THR A 253 -37.03 63.16 -8.38
CA THR A 253 -37.44 64.31 -9.18
C THR A 253 -37.40 65.59 -8.35
N LYS A 254 -36.77 66.65 -8.88
CA LYS A 254 -37.27 68.02 -8.73
C LYS A 254 -36.88 68.85 -9.95
N ASN A 255 -37.92 69.33 -10.62
CA ASN A 255 -37.91 70.32 -11.69
C ASN A 255 -37.34 71.66 -11.20
N SER A 256 -36.67 72.38 -12.10
CA SER A 256 -36.93 73.82 -12.31
C SER A 256 -36.40 74.25 -13.68
N GLU A 257 -37.33 74.75 -14.49
CA GLU A 257 -37.12 75.50 -15.73
C GLU A 257 -36.29 76.78 -15.47
N GLN A 258 -35.48 77.22 -16.46
CA GLN A 258 -35.73 78.44 -17.25
C GLN A 258 -34.53 78.88 -18.11
N THR A 259 -34.86 79.36 -19.32
CA THR A 259 -34.16 80.34 -20.20
C THR A 259 -32.78 79.93 -20.73
N HIS A 260 -32.55 79.85 -22.04
CA HIS A 260 -32.69 80.92 -23.04
C HIS A 260 -32.89 80.40 -24.47
#